data_AF-A0A5S3YJA5-F1
#
_entry.id   AF-A0A5S3YJA5-F1
#
_cell.length_a   1.000
_cell.length_b   1.000
_cell.length_c   1.000
_cell.angle_alpha   90.00
_cell.angle_beta   90.00
_cell.angle_gamma   90.00
#
_symmetry.space_group_name_H-M   'P 1'
#
loop_
_entity.id
_entity.type
_entity.pdbx_description
1 polymer ?
#
loop_
_entity_poly.entity_id
_entity_poly.type
_entity_poly.pdbx_seq_one_letter_code
_entity_poly.pdbx_strand_id
1 'polypeptide(L)'
;NGTTDACSLMGFLGVGINERFLPPIQISVVDVKNWQLRAEHNELEANQVQVSSLIVLTHENSVDKSRRNDVKAQLSSLNPSAKIISSDALDLEQLPEVTPAQNQAEHL
;
A
#
# COMPACT_ATOMS: atom_id res chain seq x y z
N ASN A 1 -0.79 13.38 -0.94
CA ASN A 1 -1.63 13.83 0.21
C ASN A 1 -2.60 12.69 0.53
N GLY A 2 -3.20 12.61 1.72
CA GLY A 2 -4.02 11.44 2.11
C GLY A 2 -5.29 11.18 1.28
N THR A 3 -5.54 11.98 0.23
CA THR A 3 -6.73 11.96 -0.63
C THR A 3 -6.35 11.83 -2.12
N THR A 4 -5.12 11.42 -2.44
CA THR A 4 -4.70 11.25 -3.84
C THR A 4 -5.36 10.02 -4.44
N ASP A 5 -5.94 10.16 -5.65
CA ASP A 5 -6.30 9.01 -6.47
C ASP A 5 -5.02 8.35 -7.00
N ALA A 6 -4.61 7.28 -6.31
CA ALA A 6 -3.37 6.58 -6.58
C ALA A 6 -3.39 5.82 -7.91
N CYS A 7 -4.57 5.36 -8.36
CA CYS A 7 -4.74 4.68 -9.64
C CYS A 7 -4.45 5.65 -10.80
N SER A 8 -5.06 6.85 -10.75
CA SER A 8 -4.81 7.89 -11.76
C SER A 8 -3.36 8.37 -11.74
N LEU A 9 -2.75 8.52 -10.55
CA LEU A 9 -1.36 8.94 -10.42
C LEU A 9 -0.39 7.91 -11.02
N MET A 10 -0.57 6.62 -10.71
CA MET A 10 0.29 5.56 -11.24
C MET A 10 0.16 5.43 -12.77
N GLY A 11 -1.06 5.57 -13.29
CA GLY A 11 -1.28 5.66 -14.74
C GLY A 11 -0.53 6.83 -15.37
N PHE A 12 -0.61 8.02 -14.76
CA PHE A 12 0.10 9.21 -15.24
C PHE A 12 1.62 9.05 -15.18
N LEU A 13 2.15 8.54 -14.06
CA LEU A 13 3.58 8.33 -13.90
C LEU A 13 4.13 7.30 -14.89
N GLY A 14 3.35 6.30 -15.28
CA GLY A 14 3.76 5.31 -16.30
C GLY A 14 3.84 5.89 -17.72
N VAL A 15 3.07 6.93 -18.05
CA VAL A 15 3.07 7.56 -19.37
C VAL A 15 4.32 8.45 -19.50
N GLY A 16 5.28 8.04 -20.32
CA GLY A 16 6.46 8.84 -20.63
C GLY A 16 7.66 8.61 -19.71
N ILE A 17 7.68 7.50 -18.95
CA ILE A 17 8.93 6.97 -18.37
C ILE A 17 9.84 6.57 -19.54
N ASN A 18 10.73 7.49 -19.89
CA ASN A 18 11.87 7.20 -20.76
C ASN A 18 12.85 6.28 -20.02
N GLU A 19 13.77 5.64 -20.75
CA GLU A 19 14.82 4.73 -20.22
C GLU A 19 15.70 5.30 -19.09
N ARG A 20 15.53 6.58 -18.75
CA ARG A 20 16.27 7.28 -17.69
C ARG A 20 15.76 7.02 -16.27
N PHE A 21 14.53 6.53 -16.11
CA PHE A 21 13.94 6.31 -14.79
C PHE A 21 13.55 4.84 -14.61
N LEU A 22 13.80 4.32 -13.41
CA LEU A 22 13.25 3.05 -13.01
C LEU A 22 11.73 3.17 -12.83
N PRO A 23 10.96 2.11 -13.11
CA PRO A 23 9.52 2.13 -12.87
C PRO A 23 9.22 2.48 -11.41
N PRO A 24 8.16 3.28 -11.14
CA PRO A 24 7.86 3.77 -9.80
C PRO A 24 7.46 2.61 -8.89
N ILE A 25 7.87 2.71 -7.62
CA ILE A 25 7.34 1.90 -6.53
C ILE A 25 6.44 2.77 -5.66
N GLN A 26 5.36 2.18 -5.15
CA GLN A 26 4.50 2.84 -4.19
C GLN A 26 4.58 2.13 -2.84
N ILE A 27 4.80 2.92 -1.79
CA ILE A 27 4.85 2.42 -0.41
C ILE A 27 3.63 2.98 0.33
N SER A 28 2.77 2.09 0.83
CA SER A 28 1.66 2.48 1.69
C SER A 28 2.00 2.24 3.15
N VAL A 29 1.84 3.27 3.97
CA VAL A 29 1.96 3.16 5.43
C VAL A 29 0.57 3.04 6.02
N VAL A 30 0.24 1.85 6.52
CA VAL A 30 -1.09 1.52 7.04
C VAL A 30 -1.10 1.59 8.56
N ASP A 31 -1.98 2.40 9.11
CA ASP A 31 -2.29 2.40 10.54
C ASP A 31 -3.29 1.27 10.84
N VAL A 32 -2.80 0.18 11.44
CA VAL A 32 -3.61 -1.01 11.74
C VAL A 32 -4.77 -0.69 12.70
N LYS A 33 -4.58 0.30 13.58
CA LYS A 33 -5.62 0.72 14.52
C LYS A 33 -6.80 1.35 13.79
N ASN A 34 -6.53 2.17 12.77
CA ASN A 34 -7.54 3.00 12.12
C ASN A 34 -7.93 2.57 10.70
N TRP A 35 -7.28 1.53 10.14
CA TRP A 35 -7.55 1.00 8.80
C TRP A 35 -9.04 0.73 8.56
N GLN A 36 -9.63 1.32 7.52
CA GLN A 36 -11.03 1.12 7.14
C GLN A 36 -12.06 1.52 8.22
N LEU A 37 -11.71 2.46 9.11
CA LEU A 37 -12.63 3.00 10.14
C LEU A 37 -12.98 4.47 9.91
N ARG A 38 -12.75 5.00 8.70
CA ARG A 38 -12.91 6.42 8.35
C ARG A 38 -14.00 6.69 7.32
N ALA A 39 -15.00 5.81 7.26
CA ALA A 39 -16.20 5.94 6.43
C ALA A 39 -15.87 6.25 4.96
N GLU A 40 -16.17 7.45 4.48
CA GLU A 40 -15.96 7.88 3.09
C GLU A 40 -14.49 7.81 2.62
N HIS A 41 -13.53 7.78 3.55
CA HIS A 41 -12.12 7.62 3.21
C HIS A 41 -11.68 6.16 3.04
N ASN A 42 -12.54 5.19 3.38
CA ASN A 42 -12.20 3.77 3.28
C ASN A 42 -11.94 3.34 1.84
N GLU A 43 -12.72 3.84 0.89
CA GLU A 43 -12.53 3.56 -0.55
C GLU A 43 -11.17 4.09 -1.03
N LEU A 44 -10.82 5.32 -0.65
CA LEU A 44 -9.53 5.93 -0.98
C LEU A 44 -8.35 5.18 -0.36
N GLU A 45 -8.48 4.74 0.89
CA GLU A 45 -7.48 3.91 1.57
C GLU A 45 -7.26 2.59 0.83
N ALA A 46 -8.34 1.92 0.41
CA ALA A 46 -8.29 0.66 -0.32
C ALA A 46 -7.65 0.84 -1.70
N ASN A 47 -8.06 1.88 -2.45
CA ASN A 47 -7.46 2.23 -3.76
C ASN A 47 -5.95 2.51 -3.66
N GLN A 48 -5.49 3.18 -2.59
CA GLN A 48 -4.06 3.39 -2.36
C GLN A 48 -3.29 2.08 -2.09
N VAL A 49 -3.89 1.14 -1.34
CA VAL A 49 -3.27 -0.16 -1.08
C VAL A 49 -3.21 -1.03 -2.32
N GLN A 50 -4.24 -1.01 -3.18
CA GLN A 50 -4.29 -1.81 -4.41
C GLN A 50 -3.10 -1.58 -5.34
N VAL A 51 -2.55 -0.37 -5.41
CA VAL A 51 -1.42 -0.03 -6.29
C VAL A 51 -0.06 -0.06 -5.59
N SER A 52 -0.01 -0.51 -4.34
CA SER A 52 1.22 -0.51 -3.54
C SER A 52 2.16 -1.67 -3.89
N SER A 53 3.45 -1.38 -3.93
CA SER A 53 4.53 -2.37 -4.02
C SER A 53 4.90 -2.94 -2.64
N LEU A 54 4.89 -2.08 -1.63
CA LEU A 54 5.22 -2.40 -0.24
C LEU A 54 4.16 -1.79 0.68
N ILE A 55 3.71 -2.56 1.66
CA ILE A 55 2.79 -2.12 2.69
C ILE A 55 3.50 -2.23 4.04
N VAL A 56 3.63 -1.09 4.73
CA VAL A 56 4.27 -0.99 6.04
C VAL A 56 3.19 -0.79 7.10
N LEU A 57 3.11 -1.70 8.06
CA LEU A 57 2.13 -1.65 9.14
C LEU A 57 2.67 -0.84 10.32
N THR A 58 1.86 0.07 10.82
CA THR A 58 2.14 0.85 12.04
C THR A 58 1.07 0.59 13.09
N HIS A 59 1.40 0.90 14.35
CA HIS A 59 0.50 0.76 15.50
C HIS A 59 0.00 -0.68 15.75
N GLU A 60 0.71 -1.70 15.25
CA GLU A 60 0.39 -3.12 15.49
C GLU A 60 0.36 -3.48 16.99
N ASN A 61 1.18 -2.82 17.81
CA ASN A 61 1.23 -3.03 19.26
C ASN A 61 0.06 -2.38 20.03
N SER A 62 -0.73 -1.52 19.36
CA SER A 62 -1.86 -0.79 19.95
C SER A 62 -3.20 -1.52 19.77
N VAL A 63 -3.19 -2.73 19.20
CA VAL A 63 -4.37 -3.52 18.87
C VAL A 63 -4.18 -4.99 19.25
N ASP A 64 -5.29 -5.71 19.40
CA ASP A 64 -5.24 -7.15 19.67
C ASP A 64 -4.78 -7.97 18.43
N LYS A 65 -4.64 -9.29 18.63
CA LYS A 65 -4.24 -10.21 17.56
C LYS A 65 -5.34 -10.38 16.49
N SER A 66 -6.62 -10.29 16.87
CA SER A 66 -7.74 -10.43 15.92
C SER A 66 -7.67 -9.30 14.91
N ARG A 67 -7.65 -8.06 15.40
CA ARG A 67 -7.58 -6.87 14.55
C ARG A 67 -6.39 -6.87 13.61
N ARG A 68 -5.21 -7.29 14.09
CA ARG A 68 -4.01 -7.44 13.23
C ARG A 68 -4.22 -8.44 12.10
N ASN A 69 -4.77 -9.61 12.43
CA ASN A 69 -5.02 -10.66 11.43
C ASN A 69 -6.08 -10.22 10.43
N ASP A 70 -7.15 -9.57 10.90
CA ASP A 70 -8.23 -9.06 10.06
C ASP A 70 -7.70 -8.02 9.07
N VAL A 71 -6.90 -7.06 9.53
CA VAL A 71 -6.27 -6.06 8.67
C VAL A 71 -5.32 -6.72 7.67
N LYS A 72 -4.46 -7.65 8.09
CA LYS A 72 -3.55 -8.37 7.18
C LYS A 72 -4.30 -9.16 6.11
N ALA A 73 -5.41 -9.81 6.48
CA ALA A 73 -6.26 -10.53 5.54
C ALA A 73 -6.91 -9.59 4.52
N GLN A 74 -7.46 -8.46 4.97
CA GLN A 74 -8.03 -7.43 4.08
C GLN A 74 -6.99 -6.88 3.10
N LEU A 75 -5.80 -6.50 3.60
CA LEU A 75 -4.71 -5.99 2.76
C LEU A 75 -4.27 -7.03 1.72
N SER A 76 -4.13 -8.29 2.12
CA SER A 76 -3.76 -9.39 1.21
C SER A 76 -4.85 -9.68 0.18
N SER A 77 -6.13 -9.48 0.53
CA SER A 77 -7.25 -9.62 -0.40
C SER A 77 -7.29 -8.48 -1.42
N LEU A 78 -6.95 -7.25 -1.01
CA LEU A 78 -6.94 -6.08 -1.87
C LEU A 78 -5.72 -6.04 -2.79
N ASN A 79 -4.56 -6.47 -2.28
CA ASN A 79 -3.33 -6.51 -3.04
C ASN A 79 -2.52 -7.78 -2.69
N PRO A 80 -2.79 -8.89 -3.39
CA PRO A 80 -2.06 -10.15 -3.20
C PRO A 80 -0.57 -10.07 -3.57
N SER A 81 -0.18 -9.06 -4.37
CA SER A 81 1.19 -8.92 -4.89
C SER A 81 2.12 -8.11 -3.98
N ALA A 82 1.56 -7.31 -3.06
CA ALA A 82 2.35 -6.44 -2.20
C ALA A 82 3.06 -7.22 -1.09
N LYS A 83 4.31 -6.86 -0.83
CA LYS A 83 5.01 -7.28 0.38
C LYS A 83 4.43 -6.53 1.57
N ILE A 84 4.02 -7.23 2.63
CA ILE A 84 3.50 -6.63 3.87
C ILE A 84 4.53 -6.84 4.98
N ILE A 85 4.97 -5.76 5.62
CA ILE A 85 5.95 -5.80 6.71
C ILE A 85 5.50 -4.93 7.89
N SER A 86 5.99 -5.25 9.09
CA SER A 86 5.88 -4.37 10.26
C SER A 86 6.82 -3.17 10.12
N SER A 87 6.49 -2.04 10.72
CA SER A 87 7.34 -0.84 10.74
C SER A 87 8.75 -1.11 11.25
N ASP A 88 8.87 -2.00 12.24
CA ASP A 88 10.14 -2.33 12.88
C ASP A 88 11.05 -3.18 11.97
N ALA A 89 10.47 -3.78 10.92
CA ALA A 89 11.17 -4.56 9.91
C ALA A 89 11.46 -3.74 8.64
N LEU A 90 11.12 -2.44 8.62
CA LEU A 90 11.43 -1.57 7.49
C LEU A 90 12.93 -1.25 7.49
N ASP A 91 13.65 -1.95 6.62
CA ASP A 91 15.03 -1.66 6.30
C ASP A 91 15.10 -0.78 5.04
N LEU A 92 15.62 0.45 5.21
CA LEU A 92 15.72 1.42 4.13
C LEU A 92 16.71 0.98 3.05
N GLU A 93 17.69 0.15 3.40
CA GLU A 93 18.69 -0.37 2.45
C GLU A 93 18.06 -1.35 1.44
N GLN A 94 16.91 -1.95 1.77
CA GLN A 94 16.19 -2.89 0.92
C GLN A 94 15.18 -2.22 -0.02
N LEU A 95 14.93 -0.92 0.11
CA LEU A 95 13.98 -0.20 -0.75
C LEU A 95 14.32 -0.26 -2.25
N PRO A 96 15.60 -0.19 -2.69
CA PRO A 96 15.95 -0.35 -4.10
C PRO A 96 15.61 -1.72 -4.69
N GLU A 97 15.41 -2.74 -3.85
CA GLU A 97 15.07 -4.11 -4.27
C GLU A 97 13.56 -4.33 -4.43
N VAL A 98 12.74 -3.37 -4.00
CA VAL A 98 11.28 -3.45 -4.14
C VAL A 98 10.91 -3.33 -5.60
N THR A 99 10.13 -4.29 -6.10
CA THR A 99 9.63 -4.25 -7.47
C THR A 99 8.34 -3.45 -7.57
N PRO A 100 8.05 -2.85 -8.75
CA PRO A 100 6.77 -2.21 -9.02
C PRO A 100 5.58 -3.13 -8.72
N ALA A 101 4.46 -2.55 -8.31
CA ALA A 101 3.25 -3.29 -8.03
C ALA A 101 2.78 -4.04 -9.28
N GLN A 102 2.43 -5.32 -9.13
CA GLN A 102 1.91 -6.16 -10.22
C GLN A 102 0.41 -6.43 -10.09
N ASN A 103 -0.21 -5.89 -9.04
CA ASN A 103 -1.63 -6.04 -8.80
C ASN A 103 -2.45 -5.38 -9.91
N GLN A 104 -3.55 -6.01 -10.29
CA GLN A 104 -4.56 -5.37 -11.14
C GLN A 104 -5.50 -4.59 -10.23
N ALA A 105 -5.25 -3.30 -10.09
CA ALA A 105 -6.11 -2.43 -9.31
C ALA A 105 -7.45 -2.20 -10.04
N GLU A 106 -8.56 -2.37 -9.33
CA GLU A 106 -9.89 -2.00 -9.79
C GLU A 106 -10.34 -0.75 -9.01
N HIS A 107 -11.04 0.17 -9.65
CA HIS A 107 -11.63 1.28 -8.92
C HIS A 107 -12.77 0.73 -8.06
N LEU A 108 -12.58 0.75 -6.74
CA LEU A 108 -13.57 0.30 -5.76
C LEU A 108 -14.71 1.31 -5.59
#